data_AF-A0A9P0JS67-F1
#
_entry.id   AF-A0A9P0JS67-F1
#
_cell.length_a   1.000
_cell.length_b   1.000
_cell.length_c   1.000
_cell.angle_alpha   90.00
_cell.angle_beta   90.00
_cell.angle_gamma   90.00
#
_symmetry.space_group_name_H-M   'P 1'
#
loop_
_entity.id
_entity.type
_entity.pdbx_description
1 polymer ?
#
loop_
_entity_poly.entity_id
_entity_poly.type
_entity_poly.pdbx_seq_one_letter_code
_entity_poly.pdbx_strand_id
1 'polypeptide(L)'
;MAGTGVPPINIEGTVDWSSLSRMINNKGIQFSKARTAGYSVKVFTNKPADYRQLVTLLDTIKRPFFTYQLKEDRMDQRVIRGLSREMSIDDVKEDLVSQGIADAEVQQMTSRTTKKPLPLFLVKTKMPEKLLEIQRLAMLTVSFDRKEKSTEPSQCYRCQRYGHTQRNYRLAERESLAEWSVDG
;
A
#
# COMPACT_ATOMS: atom_id res chain seq x y z
N MET A 1 -5.04 24.21 -3.01
CA MET A 1 -5.86 23.10 -3.52
C MET A 1 -5.40 21.81 -2.85
N ALA A 2 -5.99 21.44 -1.71
CA ALA A 2 -5.68 20.17 -1.05
C ALA A 2 -6.06 19.04 -2.01
N GLY A 3 -5.09 18.19 -2.38
CA GLY A 3 -5.36 17.05 -3.23
C GLY A 3 -6.43 16.17 -2.59
N THR A 4 -7.39 15.71 -3.40
CA THR A 4 -8.29 14.62 -3.02
C THR A 4 -7.45 13.51 -2.39
N GLY A 5 -7.80 13.03 -1.18
CA GLY A 5 -7.04 11.99 -0.46
C GLY A 5 -6.99 10.63 -1.18
N VAL A 6 -7.53 10.57 -2.39
CA VAL A 6 -7.54 9.46 -3.32
C VAL A 6 -6.31 9.57 -4.25
N PRO A 7 -5.44 8.56 -4.28
CA PRO A 7 -4.24 8.60 -5.10
C PRO A 7 -4.56 8.41 -6.59
N PRO A 8 -3.69 8.90 -7.48
CA PRO A 8 -3.86 8.67 -8.91
C PRO A 8 -3.63 7.20 -9.29
N ILE A 9 -4.23 6.80 -10.41
CA ILE A 9 -3.95 5.53 -11.07
C ILE A 9 -3.17 5.84 -12.35
N ASN A 10 -1.98 5.24 -12.48
CA ASN A 10 -1.07 5.43 -13.60
C ASN A 10 -1.19 4.22 -14.51
N ILE A 11 -1.81 4.41 -15.66
CA ILE A 11 -2.08 3.36 -16.65
C ILE A 11 -0.90 3.35 -17.62
N GLU A 12 -0.14 2.27 -17.67
CA GLU A 12 1.11 2.20 -18.43
C GLU A 12 0.89 1.78 -19.88
N GLY A 13 1.85 2.13 -20.75
CA GLY A 13 1.89 1.78 -22.17
C GLY A 13 1.09 2.72 -23.07
N THR A 14 1.00 2.38 -24.36
CA THR A 14 0.17 3.11 -25.33
C THR A 14 -1.30 2.93 -24.98
N VAL A 15 -1.96 4.00 -24.55
CA VAL A 15 -3.37 4.01 -24.14
C VAL A 15 -4.19 4.69 -25.22
N ASP A 16 -5.13 3.98 -25.84
CA ASP A 16 -6.24 4.62 -26.55
C ASP A 16 -7.18 5.23 -25.51
N TRP A 17 -6.95 6.52 -25.23
CA TRP A 17 -7.69 7.24 -24.20
C TRP A 17 -9.17 7.39 -24.54
N SER A 18 -9.52 7.53 -25.82
CA SER A 18 -10.91 7.70 -26.25
C SER A 18 -11.73 6.44 -25.96
N SER A 19 -11.19 5.27 -26.31
CA SER A 19 -11.84 3.99 -26.01
C SER A 19 -11.92 3.74 -24.50
N LEU A 20 -10.79 3.94 -23.79
CA LEU A 20 -10.73 3.70 -22.35
C LEU A 20 -11.66 4.64 -21.55
N SER A 21 -11.67 5.93 -21.86
CA SER A 21 -12.55 6.89 -21.18
C SER A 21 -14.03 6.57 -21.39
N ARG A 22 -14.42 6.12 -22.60
CA ARG A 22 -15.77 5.62 -22.86
C ARG A 22 -16.10 4.38 -22.02
N MET A 23 -15.18 3.43 -21.88
CA MET A 23 -15.38 2.25 -21.01
C MET A 23 -15.56 2.64 -19.54
N ILE A 24 -14.75 3.58 -19.05
CA ILE A 24 -14.84 4.11 -17.68
C ILE A 24 -16.20 4.77 -17.46
N ASN A 25 -16.64 5.63 -18.39
CA ASN A 25 -17.93 6.32 -18.32
C ASN A 25 -19.12 5.35 -18.41
N ASN A 26 -19.05 4.34 -19.26
CA ASN A 26 -20.09 3.31 -19.40
C ASN A 26 -20.27 2.47 -18.12
N LYS A 27 -19.20 2.34 -17.31
CA LYS A 27 -19.25 1.71 -15.98
C LYS A 27 -19.74 2.67 -14.89
N GLY A 28 -20.04 3.93 -15.22
CA GLY A 28 -20.48 4.96 -14.28
C GLY A 28 -19.36 5.52 -13.39
N ILE A 29 -18.10 5.16 -13.66
CA ILE A 29 -16.95 5.53 -12.82
C ILE A 29 -16.61 6.99 -13.07
N GLN A 30 -16.59 7.80 -12.00
CA GLN A 30 -16.32 9.24 -12.12
C GLN A 30 -14.83 9.56 -11.87
N PHE A 31 -14.24 10.37 -12.76
CA PHE A 31 -12.88 10.91 -12.59
C PHE A 31 -12.87 12.43 -12.79
N SER A 32 -12.04 13.16 -12.03
CA SER A 32 -11.93 14.62 -12.14
C SER A 32 -11.01 15.09 -13.25
N LYS A 33 -9.93 14.35 -13.48
CA LYS A 33 -8.94 14.69 -14.50
C LYS A 33 -8.17 13.46 -14.95
N ALA A 34 -7.71 13.51 -16.18
CA ALA A 34 -6.71 12.60 -16.72
C ALA A 34 -5.63 13.41 -17.43
N ARG A 35 -4.38 12.97 -17.34
CA ARG A 35 -3.25 13.61 -18.05
C ARG A 35 -2.26 12.59 -18.54
N THR A 36 -1.72 12.83 -19.72
CA THR A 36 -0.59 12.06 -20.25
C THR A 36 0.67 12.35 -19.43
N ALA A 37 1.47 11.31 -19.19
CA ALA A 37 2.74 11.38 -18.49
C ALA A 37 3.72 10.38 -19.13
N GLY A 38 4.44 10.82 -20.16
CA GLY A 38 5.24 9.92 -21.02
C GLY A 38 4.34 8.87 -21.68
N TYR A 39 4.77 7.61 -21.69
CA TYR A 39 3.99 6.46 -22.16
C TYR A 39 2.96 5.96 -21.14
N SER A 40 2.32 6.88 -20.41
CA SER A 40 1.30 6.52 -19.43
C SER A 40 0.21 7.59 -19.36
N VAL A 41 -0.98 7.20 -18.91
CA VAL A 41 -2.06 8.12 -18.58
C VAL A 41 -2.33 8.06 -17.09
N LYS A 42 -2.27 9.21 -16.42
CA LYS A 42 -2.60 9.35 -15.00
C LYS A 42 -4.04 9.79 -14.86
N VAL A 43 -4.87 8.95 -14.25
CA VAL A 43 -6.28 9.22 -13.98
C VAL A 43 -6.46 9.54 -12.49
N PHE A 44 -7.25 10.57 -12.20
CA PHE A 44 -7.52 11.04 -10.84
C PHE A 44 -9.02 10.91 -10.58
N THR A 45 -9.39 10.05 -9.64
CA THR A 45 -10.77 9.89 -9.17
C THR A 45 -11.00 10.75 -7.92
N ASN A 46 -12.26 11.11 -7.67
CA ASN A 46 -12.62 11.96 -6.52
C ASN A 46 -13.00 11.14 -5.29
N LYS A 47 -13.60 9.96 -5.49
CA LYS A 47 -14.09 9.10 -4.41
C LYS A 47 -13.31 7.78 -4.34
N PRO A 48 -13.10 7.22 -3.14
CA PRO A 48 -12.55 5.88 -2.97
C PRO A 48 -13.34 4.78 -3.71
N ALA A 49 -14.66 4.93 -3.83
CA ALA A 49 -15.51 3.99 -4.56
C ALA A 49 -15.13 3.94 -6.06
N ASP A 50 -15.07 5.11 -6.72
CA ASP A 50 -14.66 5.22 -8.13
C ASP A 50 -13.23 4.72 -8.34
N TYR A 51 -12.33 5.04 -7.40
CA TYR A 51 -10.97 4.51 -7.39
C TYR A 51 -10.94 2.98 -7.42
N ARG A 52 -11.65 2.32 -6.49
CA ARG A 52 -11.69 0.87 -6.39
C ARG A 52 -12.30 0.25 -7.65
N GLN A 53 -13.40 0.81 -8.16
CA GLN A 53 -14.03 0.35 -9.40
C GLN A 53 -13.12 0.50 -10.61
N LEU A 54 -12.35 1.59 -10.72
CA LEU A 54 -11.38 1.78 -11.79
C LEU A 54 -10.24 0.76 -11.71
N VAL A 55 -9.71 0.50 -10.50
CA VAL A 55 -8.72 -0.55 -10.28
C VAL A 55 -9.27 -1.91 -10.74
N THR A 56 -10.49 -2.27 -10.36
CA THR A 56 -11.15 -3.52 -10.77
C THR A 56 -11.36 -3.58 -12.28
N LEU A 57 -11.81 -2.50 -12.91
CA LEU A 57 -12.00 -2.43 -14.36
C LEU A 57 -10.69 -2.70 -15.09
N LEU A 58 -9.61 -2.00 -14.71
CA LEU A 58 -8.29 -2.14 -15.33
C LEU A 58 -7.72 -3.55 -15.16
N ASP A 59 -7.91 -4.15 -13.98
CA ASP A 59 -7.51 -5.54 -13.71
C ASP A 59 -8.32 -6.53 -14.55
N THR A 60 -9.62 -6.27 -14.74
CA THR A 60 -10.52 -7.08 -15.58
C THR A 60 -10.07 -7.09 -17.04
N ILE A 61 -9.69 -5.92 -17.56
CA ILE A 61 -9.22 -5.79 -18.95
C ILE A 61 -7.71 -6.06 -19.09
N LYS A 62 -7.07 -6.58 -18.04
CA LYS A 62 -5.63 -6.91 -17.99
C LYS A 62 -4.72 -5.75 -18.42
N ARG A 63 -5.13 -4.51 -18.14
CA ARG A 63 -4.32 -3.34 -18.48
C ARG A 63 -3.21 -3.17 -17.42
N PRO A 64 -1.94 -2.96 -17.81
CA PRO A 64 -0.89 -2.64 -16.84
C PRO A 64 -1.12 -1.29 -16.19
N PHE A 65 -1.06 -1.22 -14.86
CA PHE A 65 -1.13 0.02 -14.12
C PHE A 65 -0.43 -0.06 -12.77
N PHE A 66 -0.16 1.11 -12.20
CA PHE A 66 0.25 1.22 -10.81
C PHE A 66 -0.42 2.40 -10.10
N THR A 67 -0.55 2.24 -8.80
CA THR A 67 -1.26 3.22 -7.97
C THR A 67 -0.70 3.21 -6.54
N TYR A 68 -1.45 3.74 -5.57
CA TYR A 68 -1.07 3.80 -4.16
C TYR A 68 -2.27 3.43 -3.29
N GLN A 69 -2.00 2.97 -2.08
CA GLN A 69 -3.06 2.63 -1.13
C GLN A 69 -3.87 3.89 -0.75
N LEU A 70 -5.19 3.73 -0.66
CA LEU A 70 -6.07 4.77 -0.14
C LEU A 70 -5.72 5.11 1.31
N LYS A 71 -5.90 6.37 1.70
CA LYS A 71 -5.62 6.82 3.08
C LYS A 71 -6.47 6.06 4.11
N GLU A 72 -7.74 5.79 3.81
CA GLU A 72 -8.66 5.05 4.69
C GLU A 72 -8.30 3.57 4.86
N ASP A 73 -7.57 2.99 3.89
CA ASP A 73 -7.10 1.60 3.97
C ASP A 73 -5.77 1.50 4.72
N ARG A 74 -5.10 2.62 4.98
CA ARG A 74 -3.77 2.64 5.60
C ARG A 74 -3.89 2.55 7.12
N MET A 75 -3.28 1.51 7.70
CA MET A 75 -3.09 1.40 9.14
C MET A 75 -1.88 2.22 9.60
N ASP A 76 -1.97 2.83 10.78
CA ASP A 76 -0.82 3.45 11.45
C ASP A 76 0.17 2.36 11.84
N GLN A 77 1.48 2.66 11.80
CA GLN A 77 2.52 1.70 12.13
C GLN A 77 3.46 2.28 13.18
N ARG A 78 3.58 1.59 14.31
CA ARG A 78 4.43 2.02 15.43
C ARG A 78 5.33 0.90 15.92
N VAL A 79 6.49 1.28 16.43
CA VAL A 79 7.44 0.39 17.07
C VAL A 79 7.16 0.42 18.57
N ILE A 80 6.81 -0.73 19.14
CA ILE A 80 6.72 -0.97 20.56
C ILE A 80 8.13 -1.22 21.10
N ARG A 81 8.52 -0.47 22.13
CA ARG A 81 9.74 -0.68 22.92
C ARG A 81 9.37 -1.05 24.36
N GLY A 82 10.30 -1.68 25.07
CA GLY A 82 10.12 -2.07 26.48
C GLY A 82 9.68 -3.52 26.70
N LEU A 83 9.49 -4.29 25.62
CA LEU A 83 9.17 -5.72 25.67
C LEU A 83 10.43 -6.60 25.59
N SER A 84 10.38 -7.80 26.18
CA SER A 84 11.49 -8.76 26.06
C SER A 84 11.56 -9.36 24.66
N ARG A 85 12.76 -9.81 24.27
CA ARG A 85 12.97 -10.48 22.98
C ARG A 85 12.26 -11.84 22.92
N GLU A 86 12.13 -12.50 24.04
CA GLU A 86 11.61 -13.86 24.17
C GLU A 86 10.08 -13.89 24.25
N MET A 87 9.43 -12.73 24.30
CA MET A 87 7.97 -12.65 24.34
C MET A 87 7.34 -13.17 23.05
N SER A 88 6.23 -13.89 23.19
CA SER A 88 5.46 -14.35 22.05
C SER A 88 4.70 -13.17 21.42
N ILE A 89 4.52 -13.25 20.10
CA ILE A 89 3.72 -12.26 19.36
C ILE A 89 2.25 -12.32 19.79
N ASP A 90 1.76 -13.53 20.10
CA ASP A 90 0.38 -13.78 20.47
C ASP A 90 0.05 -13.15 21.83
N ASP A 91 0.92 -13.27 22.85
CA ASP A 91 0.71 -12.63 24.15
C ASP A 91 0.59 -11.10 24.02
N VAL A 92 1.48 -10.49 23.21
CA VAL A 92 1.45 -9.03 22.97
C VAL A 92 0.16 -8.64 22.24
N LYS A 93 -0.28 -9.46 21.28
CA LYS A 93 -1.50 -9.20 20.51
C LYS A 93 -2.75 -9.37 21.37
N GLU A 94 -2.83 -10.42 22.16
CA GLU A 94 -3.95 -10.69 23.08
C GLU A 94 -4.11 -9.58 24.11
N ASP A 95 -3.00 -9.10 24.68
CA ASP A 95 -3.05 -7.97 25.62
C ASP A 95 -3.54 -6.69 24.93
N LEU A 96 -3.02 -6.35 23.75
CA LEU A 96 -3.51 -5.22 22.95
C LEU A 96 -5.01 -5.33 22.63
N VAL A 97 -5.49 -6.53 22.28
CA VAL A 97 -6.91 -6.78 22.03
C VAL A 97 -7.74 -6.64 23.31
N SER A 98 -7.24 -7.12 24.45
CA SER A 98 -7.91 -7.00 25.75
C SER A 98 -8.04 -5.54 26.22
N GLN A 99 -7.05 -4.71 25.86
CA GLN A 99 -7.08 -3.26 26.06
C GLN A 99 -7.89 -2.53 24.96
N GLY A 100 -8.50 -3.29 24.05
CA GLY A 100 -9.49 -2.85 23.09
C GLY A 100 -8.93 -2.28 21.80
N ILE A 101 -7.73 -2.71 21.38
CA ILE A 101 -7.19 -2.53 20.02
C ILE A 101 -7.50 -3.81 19.21
N ALA A 102 -8.76 -3.99 18.82
CA ALA A 102 -9.23 -5.25 18.22
C ALA A 102 -8.58 -5.58 16.86
N ASP A 103 -8.07 -4.58 16.13
CA ASP A 103 -7.48 -4.72 14.80
C ASP A 103 -5.93 -4.78 14.82
N ALA A 104 -5.33 -5.02 15.99
CA ALA A 104 -3.88 -5.06 16.14
C ALA A 104 -3.24 -6.17 15.28
N GLU A 105 -2.39 -5.76 14.33
CA GLU A 105 -1.41 -6.64 13.69
C GLU A 105 -0.05 -6.45 14.37
N VAL A 106 0.50 -7.50 14.98
CA VAL A 106 1.80 -7.45 15.66
C VAL A 106 2.81 -8.32 14.92
N GLN A 107 4.04 -7.82 14.80
CA GLN A 107 5.17 -8.56 14.27
C GLN A 107 6.45 -8.22 15.04
N GLN A 108 7.21 -9.22 15.44
CA GLN A 108 8.54 -8.97 16.01
C GLN A 108 9.54 -8.57 14.92
N MET A 109 10.33 -7.52 15.19
CA MET A 109 11.37 -7.06 14.27
C MET A 109 12.61 -7.95 14.39
N THR A 110 13.29 -8.18 13.27
CA THR A 110 14.54 -8.96 13.22
C THR A 110 15.71 -8.08 12.78
N SER A 111 16.90 -8.37 13.31
CA SER A 111 18.13 -7.72 12.85
C SER A 111 18.36 -7.98 11.35
N ARG A 112 18.72 -6.93 10.61
CA ARG A 112 19.05 -7.07 9.18
C ARG A 112 20.28 -7.95 8.96
N THR A 113 21.28 -7.82 9.84
CA THR A 113 22.57 -8.50 9.74
C THR A 113 22.50 -9.93 10.27
N THR A 114 22.07 -10.10 11.53
CA THR A 114 22.12 -11.42 12.19
C THR A 114 20.86 -12.25 12.00
N LYS A 115 19.79 -11.67 11.46
CA LYS A 115 18.44 -12.28 11.33
C LYS A 115 17.81 -12.73 12.66
N LYS A 116 18.42 -12.40 13.79
CA LYS A 116 17.91 -12.71 15.13
C LYS A 116 16.76 -11.77 15.52
N PRO A 117 15.80 -12.23 16.33
CA PRO A 117 14.75 -11.37 16.89
C PRO A 117 15.31 -10.23 17.73
N LEU A 118 14.68 -9.06 17.64
CA LEU A 118 14.98 -7.89 18.44
C LEU A 118 13.90 -7.71 19.52
N PRO A 119 14.22 -7.05 20.65
CA PRO A 119 13.23 -6.61 21.64
C PRO A 119 12.43 -5.39 21.13
N LEU A 120 11.99 -5.46 19.87
CA LEU A 120 11.24 -4.43 19.17
C LEU A 120 10.12 -5.11 18.41
N PHE A 121 8.89 -4.62 18.61
CA PHE A 121 7.71 -5.14 17.95
C PHE A 121 7.10 -4.05 17.09
N LEU A 122 6.66 -4.39 15.90
CA LEU A 122 5.88 -3.52 15.04
C LEU A 122 4.41 -3.82 15.26
N VAL A 123 3.64 -2.80 15.62
CA VAL A 123 2.18 -2.87 15.68
C VAL A 123 1.58 -2.04 14.55
N LYS A 124 0.55 -2.58 13.91
CA LYS A 124 -0.32 -1.83 13.00
C LYS A 124 -1.75 -1.82 13.52
N THR A 125 -2.39 -0.66 13.45
CA THR A 125 -3.79 -0.48 13.86
C THR A 125 -4.41 0.73 13.15
N LYS A 126 -5.73 0.75 13.02
CA LYS A 126 -6.53 1.91 12.64
C LYS A 126 -6.91 2.80 13.83
N MET A 127 -6.57 2.40 15.05
CA MET A 127 -6.86 3.12 16.31
C MET A 127 -5.58 3.66 16.97
N PRO A 128 -4.80 4.53 16.29
CA PRO A 128 -3.51 5.00 16.82
C PRO A 128 -3.65 5.85 18.09
N GLU A 129 -4.75 6.56 18.26
CA GLU A 129 -5.04 7.35 19.47
C GLU A 129 -5.11 6.46 20.71
N LYS A 130 -5.91 5.39 20.65
CA LYS A 130 -6.08 4.44 21.76
C LYS A 130 -4.79 3.66 22.04
N LEU A 131 -4.03 3.35 20.99
CA LEU A 131 -2.72 2.70 21.14
C LEU A 131 -1.76 3.55 21.98
N LEU A 132 -1.79 4.89 21.82
CA LEU A 132 -0.89 5.80 22.54
C LEU A 132 -1.29 6.03 24.00
N GLU A 133 -2.49 5.63 24.41
CA GLU A 133 -2.96 5.67 25.80
C GLU A 133 -2.41 4.49 26.62
N ILE A 134 -1.98 3.41 25.95
CA ILE A 134 -1.41 2.23 26.59
C ILE A 134 -0.04 2.56 27.19
N GLN A 135 0.14 2.29 28.48
CA GLN A 135 1.41 2.47 29.19
C GLN A 135 2.13 1.16 29.47
N ARG A 136 1.38 0.05 29.51
CA ARG A 136 1.89 -1.27 29.86
C ARG A 136 1.33 -2.36 28.96
N LEU A 137 2.19 -3.32 28.63
CA LEU A 137 1.84 -4.57 27.96
C LEU A 137 2.56 -5.71 28.68
N ALA A 138 1.85 -6.79 28.99
CA ALA A 138 2.32 -7.94 29.77
C ALA A 138 3.02 -7.52 31.08
N MET A 139 2.44 -6.53 31.77
CA MET A 139 2.99 -5.91 32.99
C MET A 139 4.34 -5.17 32.80
N LEU A 140 4.85 -5.05 31.58
CA LEU A 140 6.04 -4.28 31.24
C LEU A 140 5.66 -2.87 30.79
N THR A 141 6.43 -1.87 31.21
CA THR A 141 6.26 -0.50 30.71
C THR A 141 6.72 -0.41 29.26
N VAL A 142 5.90 0.17 28.40
CA VAL A 142 6.17 0.27 26.96
C VAL A 142 6.12 1.69 26.45
N SER A 143 6.73 1.92 25.29
CA SER A 143 6.57 3.14 24.50
C SER A 143 6.28 2.83 23.03
N PHE A 144 5.60 3.75 22.35
CA PHE A 144 5.18 3.58 20.95
C PHE A 144 5.77 4.67 20.06
N ASP A 145 6.83 4.33 19.34
CA ASP A 145 7.51 5.25 18.43
C ASP A 145 6.96 5.16 17.01
N ARG A 146 7.01 6.26 16.27
CA ARG A 146 6.74 6.21 14.83
C ARG A 146 7.82 5.35 14.16
N LYS A 147 7.39 4.45 13.27
CA LYS A 147 8.33 3.76 12.39
C LYS A 147 9.02 4.79 11.49
N GLU A 148 10.35 4.82 11.54
CA GLU A 148 11.15 5.65 10.65
C GLU A 148 10.90 5.29 9.19
N LYS A 149 10.69 6.33 8.38
CA LYS A 149 10.56 6.15 6.93
C LYS A 149 11.96 5.97 6.34
N SER A 150 12.10 5.01 5.44
CA SER A 150 13.31 4.94 4.61
C SER A 150 13.46 6.23 3.82
N THR A 151 14.68 6.74 3.74
CA THR A 151 15.05 7.84 2.83
C THR A 151 15.18 7.37 1.39
N GLU A 152 15.45 6.07 1.20
CA GLU A 152 15.57 5.47 -0.13
C GLU A 152 14.20 5.32 -0.80
N PRO A 153 14.09 5.65 -2.11
CA PRO A 153 12.87 5.45 -2.85
C PRO A 153 12.54 3.96 -2.94
N SER A 154 11.26 3.60 -2.74
CA SER A 154 10.84 2.21 -2.89
C SER A 154 11.03 1.74 -4.33
N GLN A 155 11.68 0.59 -4.51
CA GLN A 155 11.77 -0.11 -5.79
C GLN A 155 10.65 -1.17 -5.89
N CYS A 156 10.00 -1.23 -7.06
CA CYS A 156 9.04 -2.27 -7.37
C CYS A 156 9.75 -3.48 -7.97
N TYR A 157 9.84 -4.58 -7.23
CA TYR A 157 10.48 -5.81 -7.74
C TYR A 157 9.73 -6.49 -8.91
N ARG A 158 8.50 -6.07 -9.24
CA ARG A 158 7.76 -6.56 -10.43
C ARG A 158 8.22 -5.91 -11.73
N CYS A 159 8.39 -4.58 -11.74
CA CYS A 159 8.74 -3.82 -12.95
C CYS A 159 10.12 -3.16 -12.87
N GLN A 160 10.85 -3.36 -11.76
CA GLN A 160 12.17 -2.80 -11.43
C GLN A 160 12.24 -1.26 -11.37
N ARG A 161 11.11 -0.55 -11.49
CA ARG A 161 11.01 0.92 -11.41
C ARG A 161 10.90 1.42 -9.97
N TYR A 162 11.32 2.66 -9.75
CA TYR A 162 11.20 3.35 -8.47
C TYR A 162 9.87 4.10 -8.32
N GLY A 163 9.51 4.45 -7.09
CA GLY A 163 8.39 5.34 -6.77
C GLY A 163 7.06 4.64 -6.52
N HIS A 164 7.02 3.30 -6.53
CA HIS A 164 5.91 2.49 -6.06
C HIS A 164 6.40 1.12 -5.58
N THR A 165 5.55 0.38 -4.86
CA THR A 165 5.87 -0.96 -4.36
C THR A 165 5.19 -2.03 -5.23
N GLN A 166 5.71 -3.26 -5.16
CA GLN A 166 5.14 -4.42 -5.85
C GLN A 166 3.64 -4.63 -5.58
N ARG A 167 3.18 -4.37 -4.35
CA ARG A 167 1.77 -4.50 -3.95
C ARG A 167 0.85 -3.61 -4.78
N ASN A 168 1.34 -2.45 -5.19
CA ASN A 168 0.56 -1.44 -5.89
C ASN A 168 0.77 -1.45 -7.42
N TYR A 169 1.44 -2.47 -7.95
CA TYR A 169 1.63 -2.69 -9.38
C TYR A 169 0.77 -3.87 -9.85
N ARG A 170 0.13 -3.74 -11.02
CA ARG A 170 -0.56 -4.83 -11.73
C ARG A 170 0.07 -4.97 -13.12
N LEU A 171 0.59 -6.16 -13.41
CA LEU A 171 1.15 -6.55 -14.71
C LEU A 171 0.02 -6.92 -15.67
N ALA A 172 0.20 -6.67 -16.97
CA ALA A 172 -0.47 -7.49 -17.99
C ALA A 172 0.23 -8.85 -18.09
N GLU A 173 -0.51 -9.88 -18.50
CA GLU A 173 0.09 -11.15 -18.93
C GLU A 173 1.15 -10.89 -20.02
N ARG A 174 2.25 -11.65 -19.97
CA ARG A 174 3.44 -11.44 -20.82
C ARG A 174 3.23 -11.80 -22.31
N GLU A 175 2.04 -12.17 -22.73
CA GLU A 175 1.74 -12.58 -24.09
C GLU A 175 1.24 -11.41 -24.93
N SER A 176 2.14 -10.51 -25.35
CA SER A 176 1.99 -9.72 -26.60
C SER A 176 3.21 -8.86 -26.96
N LEU A 177 4.38 -9.04 -26.32
CA LEU A 177 5.61 -8.33 -26.72
C LEU A 177 6.58 -9.24 -27.52
N ALA A 178 6.12 -10.42 -27.95
CA ALA A 178 6.90 -11.35 -28.76
C ALA A 178 6.58 -11.28 -30.27
N GLU A 179 5.77 -10.32 -30.73
CA GLU A 179 5.44 -10.16 -32.16
C GLU A 179 6.01 -8.86 -32.74
N TRP A 180 7.27 -8.52 -32.45
CA TRP A 180 8.01 -7.50 -33.21
C TRP A 180 9.46 -7.93 -33.44
N SER A 181 9.65 -9.20 -33.80
CA SER A 181 10.79 -9.58 -34.65
C SER A 181 10.21 -9.79 -36.05
N VAL A 182 10.06 -8.70 -36.79
CA VAL A 182 9.93 -8.76 -38.25
C VAL A 182 11.25 -8.23 -38.79
N ASP A 183 11.85 -9.10 -39.60
CA ASP A 183 13.12 -9.01 -40.28
C ASP A 183 13.51 -7.64 -40.83
N GLY A 184 14.81 -7.37 -40.78
CA GLY A 184 15.52 -6.25 -41.40
C GLY A 184 16.99 -6.28 -41.04
#